data_AF-A0A4C1T7K5-F1
#
_entry.id   AF-A0A4C1T7K5-F1
#
_cell.length_a   1.000
_cell.length_b   1.000
_cell.length_c   1.000
_cell.angle_alpha   90.00
_cell.angle_beta   90.00
_cell.angle_gamma   90.00
#
_symmetry.space_group_name_H-M   'P 1'
#
loop_
_entity.id
_entity.type
_entity.pdbx_description
1 polymer ?
#
loop_
_entity_poly.entity_id
_entity_poly.type
_entity_poly.pdbx_seq_one_letter_code
_entity_poly.pdbx_strand_id
1 'polypeptide(L)' 'LLVALFGGLSAVLAIEYPLLHQPALVKHVAVEAPAHYDFAYSVHDEHTGDVKSQTESRKGDVVHGQ' A
#
# COMPACT_ATOMS: atom_id res chain seq x y z
N LEU A 1 20.70 49.32 44.22
CA LEU A 1 19.67 49.78 45.18
C LEU A 1 18.48 50.28 44.37
N LEU A 2 17.62 49.35 43.92
CA LEU A 2 16.19 49.20 44.28
C LEU A 2 15.37 50.41 43.78
N VAL A 3 14.52 50.25 42.75
CA VAL A 3 13.10 49.87 42.93
C VAL A 3 12.60 48.93 41.82
N ALA A 4 12.05 47.78 42.22
CA ALA A 4 11.18 46.94 41.40
C ALA A 4 9.74 47.45 41.52
N LEU A 5 8.94 47.38 40.46
CA LEU A 5 7.48 47.38 40.57
C LEU A 5 6.86 46.61 39.40
N PHE A 6 6.21 45.51 39.76
CA PHE A 6 5.34 44.68 38.92
C PHE A 6 4.10 45.49 38.49
N GLY A 7 3.60 45.24 37.28
CA GLY A 7 2.23 45.59 36.93
C GLY A 7 2.06 45.97 35.47
N GLY A 8 1.56 45.04 34.66
CA GLY A 8 1.24 45.33 33.27
C GLY A 8 0.71 44.11 32.54
N LEU A 9 -0.37 43.52 33.03
CA LEU A 9 -1.22 42.62 32.27
C LEU A 9 -1.64 43.36 30.98
N SER A 10 -1.15 42.95 29.82
CA SER A 10 -1.77 43.31 28.54
C SER A 10 -2.29 42.04 27.89
N ALA A 11 -3.61 41.94 27.94
CA ALA A 11 -4.39 40.84 27.45
C ALA A 11 -4.17 40.64 25.94
N VAL A 12 -3.95 39.37 25.59
CA VAL A 12 -4.52 38.65 24.46
C VAL A 12 -5.11 39.51 23.35
N LEU A 13 -4.53 39.41 22.16
CA LEU A 13 -5.30 39.08 20.96
C LEU A 13 -4.48 38.07 20.14
N ALA A 14 -4.51 36.82 20.58
CA ALA A 14 -4.29 35.71 19.67
C ALA A 14 -5.50 35.73 18.71
N ILE A 15 -5.41 36.51 17.64
CA ILE A 15 -6.36 36.36 16.54
C ILE A 15 -5.98 35.04 15.88
N GLU A 16 -6.75 34.03 16.25
CA GLU A 16 -6.70 32.68 15.71
C GLU A 16 -6.87 32.78 14.19
N TYR A 17 -5.77 32.62 13.45
CA TYR A 17 -5.88 32.32 12.04
C TYR A 17 -6.65 30.99 11.93
N PRO A 18 -7.78 30.91 11.21
CA PRO A 18 -8.41 29.63 10.97
C PRO A 18 -7.38 28.81 10.19
N LEU A 19 -6.84 27.78 10.85
CA LEU A 19 -5.92 26.86 10.22
C LEU A 19 -6.68 26.25 9.04
N LEU A 20 -6.25 26.60 7.84
CA LEU A 20 -6.81 26.08 6.60
C LEU A 20 -6.81 24.56 6.73
N HIS A 21 -8.00 23.95 6.81
CA HIS A 21 -8.15 22.50 6.89
C HIS A 21 -7.57 21.93 5.60
N GLN A 22 -6.30 21.51 5.65
CA GLN A 22 -5.74 20.71 4.57
C GLN A 22 -6.53 19.41 4.60
N PRO A 23 -7.23 19.03 3.51
CA PRO A 23 -7.85 17.72 3.47
C PRO A 23 -6.74 16.70 3.67
N ALA A 24 -6.89 15.84 4.68
CA ALA A 24 -5.96 14.76 4.88
C ALA A 24 -5.90 13.95 3.57
N LEU A 25 -4.69 13.78 3.02
CA LEU A 25 -4.47 12.88 1.90
C LEU A 25 -4.72 11.45 2.41
N VAL A 26 -5.93 10.96 2.21
CA VAL A 26 -6.27 9.57 2.49
C VAL A 26 -5.57 8.70 1.46
N LYS A 27 -4.54 7.95 1.88
CA LYS A 27 -3.95 6.92 1.02
C LYS A 27 -4.96 5.78 0.94
N HIS A 28 -5.58 5.63 -0.23
CA HIS A 28 -6.36 4.44 -0.54
C HIS A 28 -5.40 3.26 -0.65
N VAL A 29 -5.49 2.33 0.31
CA VAL A 29 -4.83 1.03 0.19
C VAL A 29 -5.77 0.16 -0.63
N ALA A 30 -5.39 -0.16 -1.86
CA ALA A 30 -6.08 -1.19 -2.63
C ALA A 30 -5.88 -2.53 -1.92
N VAL A 31 -6.98 -3.23 -1.66
CA VAL A 31 -6.91 -4.62 -1.21
C VAL A 31 -6.58 -5.47 -2.43
N GLU A 32 -5.43 -6.14 -2.42
CA GLU A 32 -5.05 -7.09 -3.47
C GLU A 32 -5.86 -8.37 -3.32
N ALA A 33 -6.45 -8.83 -4.43
CA ALA A 33 -7.12 -10.13 -4.47
C ALA A 33 -6.09 -11.27 -4.45
N PRO A 34 -6.43 -12.46 -3.93
CA PRO A 34 -5.56 -13.63 -3.99
C PRO A 34 -5.15 -13.97 -5.43
N ALA A 35 -3.92 -14.47 -5.61
CA ALA A 35 -3.41 -14.85 -6.92
C ALA A 35 -4.17 -16.06 -7.49
N HIS A 36 -4.55 -15.95 -8.77
CA HIS A 36 -5.23 -17.00 -9.51
C HIS A 36 -4.71 -17.07 -10.94
N TYR A 37 -4.27 -18.25 -11.37
CA TYR A 37 -3.88 -18.52 -12.74
C TYR A 37 -4.01 -20.00 -13.08
N ASP A 38 -4.09 -20.28 -14.38
CA ASP A 38 -4.00 -21.61 -14.97
C ASP A 38 -3.00 -21.54 -16.14
N PHE A 39 -1.96 -22.37 -16.09
CA PHE A 39 -0.92 -22.46 -17.11
C PHE A 39 -0.79 -23.89 -17.63
N ALA A 40 -0.46 -24.01 -18.91
CA ALA A 40 -0.13 -25.28 -19.55
C ALA A 40 0.97 -25.08 -20.59
N TYR A 41 1.87 -26.04 -20.69
CA TYR A 41 2.85 -26.09 -21.77
C TYR A 41 3.04 -27.52 -22.30
N SER A 42 3.50 -27.60 -23.53
CA SER A 42 3.79 -28.86 -24.21
C SER A 42 5.06 -28.75 -25.03
N VAL A 43 5.85 -29.83 -25.03
CA VAL A 43 6.96 -30.03 -25.96
C VAL A 43 6.56 -31.14 -26.92
N HIS A 44 6.73 -30.88 -28.21
CA HIS A 44 6.57 -31.87 -29.27
C HIS A 44 7.73 -31.70 -30.24
N ASP A 45 8.80 -32.45 -30.00
CA ASP A 45 9.99 -32.47 -30.83
C ASP A 45 10.22 -33.86 -31.42
N GLU A 46 9.91 -34.01 -32.70
CA GLU A 46 10.06 -35.28 -33.44
C GLU A 46 11.53 -35.68 -33.63
N HIS A 47 12.47 -34.73 -33.65
CA HIS A 47 13.88 -35.03 -33.90
C HIS A 47 14.53 -35.72 -32.70
N THR A 48 14.14 -35.31 -31.49
CA THR A 48 14.61 -35.92 -30.23
C THR A 48 13.64 -36.97 -29.69
N GLY A 49 12.39 -36.99 -30.17
CA GLY A 49 11.31 -37.81 -29.63
C GLY A 49 10.72 -37.27 -28.32
N ASP A 50 11.05 -36.02 -27.96
CA ASP A 50 10.56 -35.40 -26.73
C ASP A 50 9.10 -34.97 -26.89
N VAL A 51 8.19 -35.77 -26.33
CA VAL A 51 6.76 -35.50 -26.27
C VAL A 51 6.34 -35.47 -24.81
N LYS A 52 6.07 -34.26 -24.29
CA LYS A 52 5.61 -34.07 -22.91
C LYS A 52 4.64 -32.90 -22.79
N SER A 53 3.82 -32.94 -21.76
CA SER A 53 2.92 -31.86 -21.37
C SER A 53 2.94 -31.69 -19.87
N GLN A 54 2.71 -30.47 -19.40
CA GLN A 54 2.59 -30.15 -17.98
C GLN A 54 1.48 -29.12 -17.80
N THR A 55 0.76 -29.25 -16.69
CA THR A 55 -0.25 -28.27 -16.26
C THR A 55 0.07 -27.76 -14.86
N GLU A 56 -0.25 -26.48 -14.59
CA GLU A 56 -0.18 -25.86 -13.27
C GLU A 56 -1.39 -24.94 -13.06
N SER A 57 -1.97 -24.95 -11.86
CA SER A 57 -3.01 -24.01 -11.43
C SER A 57 -2.67 -23.46 -10.06
N ARG A 58 -3.01 -22.18 -9.82
CA ARG A 58 -2.86 -21.54 -8.51
C ARG A 58 -4.18 -20.96 -8.02
N LYS A 59 -4.45 -21.18 -6.73
CA LYS A 59 -5.57 -20.59 -6.00
C LYS A 59 -5.09 -20.07 -4.65
N GLY A 60 -4.89 -18.75 -4.56
CA GLY A 60 -4.32 -18.12 -3.38
C GLY A 60 -2.91 -18.64 -3.11
N ASP A 61 -2.75 -19.42 -2.04
CA ASP A 61 -1.47 -20.01 -1.65
C ASP A 61 -1.29 -21.47 -2.09
N VAL A 62 -2.32 -22.05 -2.70
CA VAL A 62 -2.32 -23.45 -3.15
C VAL A 62 -1.94 -23.51 -4.63
N VAL A 63 -0.96 -24.35 -4.95
CA VAL A 63 -0.53 -24.66 -6.33
C VAL A 63 -0.71 -26.16 -6.58
N HIS A 64 -1.30 -26.52 -7.72
CA HIS A 64 -1.48 -27.90 -8.18
C HIS A 64 -0.93 -28.06 -9.59
N GLY A 65 -0.29 -29.20 -9.88
CA GLY A 65 0.17 -29.54 -11.23
C GLY A 65 0.22 -31.05 -11.49
N GLN A 66 0.22 -31.42 -12.77
CA GLN A 66 0.35 -32.78 -13.29
C GLN A 66 1.26 -32.82 -14.50
#